data_AF-A0A7C3K4T4-F1
#
_entry.id   AF-A0A7C3K4T4-F1
#
_cell.length_a   1.000
_cell.length_b   1.000
_cell.length_c   1.000
_cell.angle_alpha   90.00
_cell.angle_beta   90.00
_cell.angle_gamma   90.00
#
_symmetry.space_group_name_H-M   'P 1'
#
loop_
_entity.id
_entity.type
_entity.pdbx_description
1 polymer ?
#
loop_
_entity_poly.entity_id
_entity_poly.type
_entity_poly.pdbx_seq_one_letter_code
_entity_poly.pdbx_strand_id
1 'polypeptide(L)'
;MPAKTKRKTLKEVDSIYFLKLVVYLVHGSFWVRLVTKSGAQIPLPVGLLGGVLLLRYERLQLDKKIGYAILLMSAFISFWLPLGVHIVI
;
A
#
# COMPACT_ATOMS: atom_id res chain seq x y z
N MET A 1 32.40 21.91 -24.12
CA MET A 1 31.12 21.17 -24.10
C MET A 1 30.99 20.46 -22.76
N PRO A 2 30.03 20.79 -21.87
CA PRO A 2 29.90 20.06 -20.61
C PRO A 2 29.25 18.70 -20.88
N ALA A 3 29.98 17.63 -20.56
CA ALA A 3 29.51 16.27 -20.66
C ALA A 3 28.34 16.03 -19.68
N LYS A 4 27.15 15.75 -20.22
CA LYS A 4 26.00 15.33 -19.43
C LYS A 4 26.32 13.99 -18.77
N THR A 5 26.69 14.05 -17.49
CA THR A 5 26.87 12.85 -16.66
C THR A 5 25.52 12.14 -16.55
N LYS A 6 25.35 11.05 -17.30
CA LYS A 6 24.20 10.16 -17.16
C LYS A 6 24.24 9.55 -15.76
N ARG A 7 23.37 10.04 -14.88
CA ARG A 7 23.13 9.49 -13.55
C ARG A 7 22.74 8.02 -13.74
N LYS A 8 23.64 7.09 -13.41
CA LYS A 8 23.31 5.66 -13.37
C LYS A 8 22.28 5.48 -12.27
N THR A 9 21.02 5.37 -12.63
CA THR A 9 20.00 4.77 -11.77
C THR A 9 20.46 3.36 -11.47
N LEU A 10 20.82 3.11 -10.20
CA LEU A 10 21.10 1.76 -9.71
C LEU A 10 19.79 0.97 -9.88
N LYS A 11 19.73 0.18 -10.95
CA LYS A 11 18.58 -0.66 -11.27
C LYS A 11 18.40 -1.63 -10.11
N GLU A 12 17.33 -1.46 -9.35
CA GLU A 12 16.96 -2.34 -8.25
C GLU A 12 16.78 -3.77 -8.81
N VAL A 13 17.17 -4.79 -8.02
CA VAL A 13 16.99 -6.18 -8.45
C VAL A 13 15.49 -6.43 -8.58
N ASP A 14 15.06 -7.01 -9.71
CA ASP A 14 13.64 -7.19 -10.07
C ASP A 14 12.81 -7.88 -8.97
N SER A 15 13.43 -8.84 -8.26
CA SER A 15 12.81 -9.52 -7.12
C SER A 15 12.49 -8.60 -5.94
N ILE A 16 13.34 -7.60 -5.66
CA ILE A 16 13.11 -6.62 -4.58
C ILE A 16 11.95 -5.70 -4.96
N TYR A 17 11.90 -5.27 -6.22
CA TYR A 17 10.80 -4.47 -6.74
C TYR A 17 9.47 -5.22 -6.62
N PHE A 18 9.42 -6.48 -7.07
CA PHE A 18 8.24 -7.32 -6.94
C PHE A 18 7.80 -7.50 -5.49
N LEU A 19 8.74 -7.79 -4.58
CA LEU A 19 8.44 -7.95 -3.15
C LEU A 19 7.77 -6.69 -2.56
N LYS A 20 8.22 -5.50 -2.95
CA LYS A 20 7.59 -4.25 -2.51
C LYS A 20 6.15 -4.13 -2.99
N LEU A 21 5.87 -4.48 -4.25
CA LEU A 21 4.49 -4.47 -4.76
C LEU A 21 3.59 -5.40 -3.95
N VAL A 22 4.09 -6.59 -3.60
CA VAL A 22 3.36 -7.54 -2.76
C VAL A 22 3.11 -6.97 -1.37
N VAL A 23 4.11 -6.33 -0.75
CA VAL A 23 3.95 -5.66 0.55
C VAL A 23 2.88 -4.58 0.49
N TYR A 24 2.88 -3.73 -0.55
CA TYR A 24 1.85 -2.70 -0.74
C TYR A 24 0.47 -3.29 -0.96
N LEU A 25 0.36 -4.38 -1.71
CA LEU A 25 -0.90 -5.08 -1.93
C LEU A 25 -1.46 -5.67 -0.63
N VAL A 26 -0.61 -6.32 0.18
CA VAL A 26 -1.01 -6.89 1.48
C VAL A 26 -1.44 -5.78 2.44
N HIS A 27 -0.68 -4.68 2.51
CA HIS A 27 -1.04 -3.54 3.34
C HIS A 27 -2.36 -2.92 2.89
N GLY A 28 -2.54 -2.62 1.60
CA GLY A 28 -3.78 -2.00 1.11
C GLY A 28 -5.00 -2.90 1.30
N SER A 29 -4.82 -4.22 1.33
CA SER A 29 -5.89 -5.18 1.58
C SER A 29 -6.35 -5.25 3.05
N PHE A 30 -5.65 -4.60 3.98
CA PHE A 30 -5.93 -4.70 5.40
C PHE A 30 -6.94 -3.65 5.87
N TRP A 31 -8.11 -4.12 6.30
CA TRP A 31 -9.18 -3.30 6.85
C TRP A 31 -9.47 -3.65 8.31
N VAL A 32 -9.91 -2.65 9.07
CA VAL A 32 -10.49 -2.87 10.40
C VAL A 32 -11.94 -2.49 10.34
N ARG A 33 -12.83 -3.44 10.60
CA ARG A 33 -14.28 -3.23 10.59
C ARG A 33 -14.78 -3.18 12.01
N LEU A 34 -15.23 -2.00 12.44
CA LEU A 34 -15.88 -1.83 13.72
C LEU A 34 -17.35 -2.22 13.59
N VAL A 35 -17.80 -3.18 14.37
CA VAL A 35 -19.18 -3.67 14.36
C VAL A 35 -19.85 -3.24 15.66
N THR A 36 -20.82 -2.35 15.57
CA THR A 36 -21.61 -1.94 16.74
C THR A 36 -22.57 -3.06 17.13
N LYS A 37 -22.93 -3.15 18.41
CA LYS A 37 -24.00 -4.05 18.90
C LYS A 37 -25.35 -3.91 18.16
N SER A 38 -25.61 -2.75 17.55
CA SER A 38 -26.79 -2.50 16.70
C SER A 38 -26.69 -3.09 15.28
N GLY A 39 -25.56 -3.69 14.91
CA GLY A 39 -25.31 -4.28 13.60
C GLY A 39 -24.66 -3.33 12.57
N ALA A 40 -24.45 -2.06 12.91
CA ALA A 40 -23.76 -1.12 12.04
C ALA A 40 -22.27 -1.50 11.86
N GLN A 41 -21.76 -1.43 10.64
CA GLN A 41 -20.35 -1.69 10.34
C GLN A 41 -19.66 -0.42 9.83
N ILE A 42 -18.56 -0.04 10.47
CA ILE A 42 -17.71 1.09 10.07
C ILE A 42 -16.38 0.54 9.58
N PRO A 43 -16.14 0.48 8.26
CA PRO A 43 -14.88 0.01 7.70
C PRO A 43 -13.82 1.12 7.76
N LEU A 44 -12.71 0.86 8.45
CA LEU A 44 -11.54 1.72 8.56
C LEU A 44 -10.39 1.16 7.71
N PRO A 45 -9.89 1.90 6.70
CA PRO A 45 -8.80 1.47 5.82
C PRO A 45 -7.43 1.65 6.50
N VAL A 46 -7.21 0.96 7.61
CA VAL A 46 -5.97 1.09 8.41
C VAL A 46 -4.74 0.71 7.57
N GLY A 47 -4.87 -0.31 6.72
CA GLY A 47 -3.83 -0.77 5.83
C GLY A 47 -3.44 0.23 4.74
N LEU A 48 -4.40 0.99 4.20
CA LEU A 48 -4.12 2.07 3.26
C LEU A 48 -3.36 3.21 3.95
N LEU A 49 -3.77 3.62 5.15
CA LEU A 49 -3.08 4.66 5.91
C LEU A 49 -1.63 4.24 6.21
N GLY A 50 -1.43 3.01 6.70
CA GLY A 50 -0.10 2.44 6.94
C GLY A 50 0.76 2.35 5.67
N GLY A 51 0.17 1.93 4.54
CA GLY A 51 0.88 1.83 3.27
C GLY A 51 1.31 3.19 2.72
N VAL A 52 0.49 4.24 2.89
CA VAL A 52 0.85 5.61 2.50
C VAL A 52 2.04 6.11 3.33
N LEU A 53 2.06 5.80 4.64
CA LEU A 53 3.20 6.10 5.50
C LEU A 53 4.47 5.37 5.04
N LEU A 54 4.37 4.08 4.69
CA LEU A 54 5.50 3.32 4.13
C LEU A 54 6.06 3.97 2.86
N LEU A 55 5.19 4.36 1.92
CA LEU A 55 5.56 5.08 0.68
C LEU A 55 6.23 6.45 0.94
N ARG A 56 5.87 7.11 2.05
CA ARG A 56 6.48 8.38 2.46
C ARG A 56 7.89 8.19 3.03
N TYR A 57 8.08 7.18 3.87
CA TYR A 57 9.38 6.91 4.51
C TYR A 57 10.37 6.21 3.57
N GLU A 58 9.89 5.49 2.56
CA GLU A 58 10.77 4.88 1.57
C GLU A 58 11.54 5.96 0.77
N ARG A 59 12.87 5.94 0.94
CA ARG A 59 13.83 6.70 0.12
C ARG A 59 14.18 6.00 -1.21
N LEU A 60 13.65 4.80 -1.44
CA LEU A 60 14.04 3.95 -2.56
C LEU A 60 13.39 4.38 -3.88
N GLN A 61 14.06 4.01 -4.98
CA GLN A 61 13.84 4.49 -6.35
C GLN A 61 12.59 3.89 -7.02
N LEU A 62 11.64 3.36 -6.25
CA LEU A 62 10.37 2.91 -6.79
C LEU A 62 9.60 4.14 -7.27
N ASP A 63 9.05 4.09 -8.49
CA ASP A 63 8.12 5.11 -8.95
C ASP A 63 6.92 5.11 -8.00
N LYS A 64 6.91 6.05 -7.04
CA LYS A 64 5.93 6.14 -5.95
C LYS A 64 4.49 6.06 -6.46
N LYS A 65 4.26 6.52 -7.70
CA LYS A 65 2.99 6.43 -8.42
C LYS A 65 2.46 4.99 -8.53
N ILE A 66 3.31 4.02 -8.84
CA ILE A 66 2.93 2.61 -8.97
C ILE A 66 2.57 2.05 -7.59
N GLY A 67 3.37 2.35 -6.56
CA GLY A 67 3.07 1.93 -5.20
C GLY A 67 1.73 2.50 -4.69
N TYR A 68 1.47 3.79 -4.93
CA TYR A 68 0.15 4.38 -4.65
C TYR A 68 -0.98 3.70 -5.42
N ALA A 69 -0.79 3.42 -6.71
CA ALA A 69 -1.79 2.74 -7.53
C ALA A 69 -2.14 1.36 -6.97
N ILE A 70 -1.14 0.53 -6.65
CA ILE A 70 -1.37 -0.80 -6.08
C ILE A 70 -2.03 -0.73 -4.71
N LEU A 71 -1.58 0.18 -3.85
CA LEU A 71 -2.15 0.36 -2.52
C LEU A 71 -3.63 0.79 -2.58
N LEU A 72 -3.96 1.70 -3.49
CA LEU A 72 -5.31 2.23 -3.64
C LEU A 72 -6.23 1.21 -4.32
N MET A 73 -5.73 0.49 -5.34
CA MET A 73 -6.46 -0.61 -5.98
C MET A 73 -6.74 -1.76 -5.00
N SER A 74 -5.74 -2.20 -4.25
CA SER A 74 -5.92 -3.29 -3.27
C SER A 74 -6.91 -2.89 -2.17
N ALA A 75 -6.85 -1.66 -1.66
CA ALA A 75 -7.86 -1.14 -0.72
C ALA A 75 -9.26 -1.10 -1.32
N PHE A 76 -9.39 -0.60 -2.55
CA PHE A 76 -10.68 -0.54 -3.23
C PHE A 76 -11.30 -1.92 -3.48
N ILE A 77 -10.49 -2.89 -3.91
CA ILE A 77 -10.96 -4.26 -4.16
C ILE A 77 -11.32 -4.94 -2.84
N SER A 78 -10.46 -4.86 -1.83
CA SER A 78 -10.66 -5.49 -0.52
C SER A 78 -11.80 -4.87 0.29
N PHE A 79 -12.23 -3.64 -0.01
CA PHE A 79 -13.41 -3.02 0.61
C PHE A 79 -14.67 -3.89 0.49
N TRP A 80 -14.80 -4.63 -0.60
CA TRP A 80 -15.95 -5.51 -0.84
C TRP A 80 -15.79 -6.89 -0.22
N LEU A 81 -14.58 -7.25 0.22
CA LEU A 81 -14.32 -8.55 0.82
C LEU A 81 -14.38 -8.45 2.35
N PRO A 82 -14.80 -9.53 3.04
CA PRO A 82 -14.72 -9.64 4.49
C PRO A 82 -13.27 -9.94 4.94
N LEU A 83 -12.32 -9.15 4.42
CA LEU A 83 -10.91 -9.25 4.76
C LEU A 83 -10.57 -8.24 5.85
N GLY A 84 -9.72 -8.68 6.79
CA GLY A 84 -9.23 -7.86 7.88
C GLY A 84 -9.77 -8.28 9.24
N VAL A 85 -9.81 -7.33 10.18
CA VAL A 85 -10.16 -7.58 11.58
C VAL A 85 -11.53 -7.01 11.89
N HIS A 86 -12.41 -7.83 12.46
CA HIS A 86 -13.72 -7.43 12.93
C HIS A 86 -13.64 -7.19 14.44
N ILE A 87 -13.80 -5.95 14.87
CA ILE A 87 -13.80 -5.57 16.28
C ILE A 87 -15.24 -5.22 16.65
N VAL A 88 -15.80 -5.94 17.61
CA VAL A 88 -17.14 -5.65 18.13
C VAL A 88 -17.03 -4.65 19.27
N ILE A 89 -17.81 -3.58 19.20
CA ILE A 89 -17.89 -2.51 20.21
C ILE A 89 -19.34 -2.28 20.64
#